data_AF-A0A7W1J1B1-F1
#
_entry.id   AF-A0A7W1J1B1-F1
#
_cell.length_a   1.000
_cell.length_b   1.000
_cell.length_c   1.000
_cell.angle_alpha   90.00
_cell.angle_beta   90.00
_cell.angle_gamma   90.00
#
_symmetry.space_group_name_H-M   'P 1'
#
loop_
_entity.id
_entity.type
_entity.pdbx_description
1 polymer ?
#
loop_
_entity_poly.entity_id
_entity_poly.type
_entity_poly.pdbx_seq_one_letter_code
_entity_poly.pdbx_strand_id
1 'polypeptide(L)'
;MSDLPPLLLSSTSPGDDHTEGRRRAVDGLLRSMLGARHSQAGQRAMAALRTAPLQAAQDRVATAQIRAASGRARSPSSSTASHRRARPAPSRSHRTTLMQGTWAAATVAAVVIVLVFAGRSAGDRDDAQVVAVSGTVITSRAGRLDPVRDAMIISRGELVTIGVNSSLRLLWRDGTMLVCGADTRVQIEREGAGKRLRLLAGRLDADVAPQPVDAPLRITSDDAAVTVLGTRLSLSLRDTGTNVTVARGRVEVRRLSDGVVAEVAGGQQLAVAATGPLRSETTPVVASANAAAVGTGLFGQYFNDIEMTQPVFSRIDRDLYFNFGRDSSPDPRIKPSTFAIRWTGQLQPKVSGRHVILCQVDDGVRIRIDGRLIMEDWRVYEPRWIRAEVDLDAGRRHALEVEYYQDKERTVIQLWWQAKGVPQEIIPTSQLFPIRPPGAIDG
;
A
#
# COMPACT_ATOMS: atom_id res chain seq x y z
N MET A 1 30.91 -32.11 -63.73
CA MET A 1 30.06 -31.59 -64.81
C MET A 1 28.95 -30.79 -64.16
N SER A 2 28.92 -29.50 -64.52
CA SER A 2 27.84 -28.50 -64.56
C SER A 2 26.48 -28.84 -63.93
N ASP A 3 25.96 -27.98 -63.05
CA ASP A 3 24.94 -26.99 -63.44
C ASP A 3 24.53 -26.01 -62.31
N LEU A 4 24.09 -24.84 -62.77
CA LEU A 4 23.94 -23.51 -62.15
C LEU A 4 22.72 -23.32 -61.20
N PRO A 5 22.63 -22.17 -60.47
CA PRO A 5 21.64 -21.88 -59.41
C PRO A 5 20.41 -21.09 -59.92
N PRO A 6 19.35 -20.88 -59.12
CA PRO A 6 18.29 -19.94 -59.49
C PRO A 6 18.47 -18.55 -58.84
N LEU A 7 18.80 -17.61 -59.72
CA LEU A 7 18.19 -16.30 -60.01
C LEU A 7 17.43 -15.53 -58.91
N LEU A 8 17.96 -14.34 -58.67
CA LEU A 8 17.29 -13.12 -58.19
C LEU A 8 16.23 -12.64 -59.19
N LEU A 9 15.06 -12.23 -58.70
CA LEU A 9 14.15 -11.34 -59.42
C LEU A 9 13.96 -10.07 -58.59
N SER A 10 14.47 -8.97 -59.15
CA SER A 10 14.16 -7.60 -58.79
C SER A 10 12.94 -7.12 -59.57
N SER A 11 11.93 -6.61 -58.87
CA SER A 11 10.93 -5.70 -59.44
C SER A 11 10.86 -4.44 -58.58
N THR A 12 11.34 -3.33 -59.12
CA THR A 12 11.19 -1.96 -58.60
C THR A 12 10.01 -1.27 -59.27
N SER A 13 9.16 -0.59 -58.48
CA SER A 13 8.67 0.81 -58.62
C SER A 13 7.31 0.98 -57.87
N PRO A 14 6.81 2.19 -57.53
CA PRO A 14 7.35 3.16 -56.55
C PRO A 14 6.26 3.68 -55.56
N GLY A 15 6.69 4.33 -54.47
CA GLY A 15 5.85 5.28 -53.71
C GLY A 15 5.66 4.98 -52.22
N ASP A 16 6.45 5.63 -51.35
CA ASP A 16 5.92 6.69 -50.48
C ASP A 16 7.04 7.32 -49.63
N ASP A 17 7.42 8.52 -50.05
CA ASP A 17 8.46 9.40 -49.53
C ASP A 17 7.88 10.31 -48.45
N HIS A 18 7.71 9.81 -47.22
CA HIS A 18 7.26 10.68 -46.09
C HIS A 18 7.86 10.37 -44.71
N THR A 19 8.88 9.50 -44.59
CA THR A 19 9.44 9.16 -43.27
C THR A 19 10.93 9.48 -43.06
N GLU A 20 11.66 9.91 -44.10
CA GLU A 20 13.09 10.20 -43.99
C GLU A 20 13.39 11.65 -43.50
N GLY A 21 12.52 12.62 -43.80
CA GLY A 21 12.69 14.03 -43.40
C GLY A 21 12.48 14.31 -41.90
N ARG A 22 11.76 13.42 -41.19
CA ARG A 22 11.41 13.61 -39.77
C ARG A 22 12.46 13.06 -38.80
N ARG A 23 13.34 12.17 -39.25
CA ARG A 23 14.42 11.60 -38.42
C ARG A 23 15.66 12.50 -38.32
N ARG A 24 15.97 13.32 -39.33
CA ARG A 24 17.09 14.27 -39.28
C ARG A 24 16.83 15.55 -38.47
N ALA A 25 15.57 15.93 -38.25
CA ALA A 25 15.22 17.10 -37.44
C ALA A 25 15.29 16.82 -35.92
N VAL A 26 15.06 15.58 -35.50
CA VAL A 26 15.05 15.20 -34.07
C VAL A 26 16.48 14.97 -33.53
N ASP A 27 17.39 14.46 -34.37
CA ASP A 27 18.81 14.29 -34.02
C ASP A 27 19.60 15.61 -33.96
N GLY A 28 19.09 16.67 -34.59
CA GLY A 28 19.64 18.04 -34.50
C GLY A 28 19.22 18.77 -33.21
N LEU A 29 17.99 18.53 -32.73
CA LEU A 29 17.46 19.15 -31.51
C LEU A 29 18.03 18.51 -30.22
N LEU A 30 18.32 17.20 -30.25
CA LEU A 30 18.92 16.47 -29.12
C LEU A 30 20.39 16.83 -28.90
N ARG A 31 21.11 17.31 -29.92
CA ARG A 31 22.50 17.77 -29.78
C ARG A 31 22.63 19.23 -29.29
N SER A 32 21.60 20.07 -29.40
CA SER A 32 21.64 21.44 -28.87
C SER A 32 21.26 21.54 -27.38
N MET A 33 20.47 20.60 -26.84
CA MET A 33 20.08 20.62 -25.42
C MET A 33 21.11 19.97 -24.47
N LEU A 34 22.04 19.17 -24.98
CA LEU A 34 23.07 18.51 -24.17
C LEU A 34 24.34 19.37 -23.95
N GLY A 35 24.44 20.56 -24.55
CA GLY A 35 25.57 21.48 -24.37
C GLY A 35 25.42 22.56 -23.27
N ALA A 36 24.22 22.72 -22.68
CA ALA A 36 23.92 23.88 -21.83
C ALA A 36 23.86 23.59 -20.30
N ARG A 37 24.43 22.47 -19.83
CA ARG A 37 24.48 22.15 -18.39
C ARG A 37 25.81 22.43 -17.69
N HIS A 38 26.81 22.97 -18.40
CA HIS A 38 28.13 23.26 -17.82
C HIS A 38 28.66 24.69 -18.07
N SER A 39 27.81 25.67 -18.42
CA SER A 39 28.27 27.06 -18.52
C SER A 39 28.06 27.84 -17.21
N GLN A 40 29.08 28.62 -16.84
CA GLN A 40 29.12 29.49 -15.66
C GLN A 40 27.99 30.55 -15.65
N ALA A 41 27.40 30.84 -16.82
CA ALA A 41 26.27 31.75 -16.98
C ALA A 41 24.93 31.13 -16.49
N GLY A 42 24.73 29.82 -16.67
CA GLY A 42 23.53 29.11 -16.18
C GLY A 42 23.48 28.99 -14.66
N GLN A 43 24.65 28.89 -14.02
CA GLN A 43 24.76 28.84 -12.56
C GLN A 43 24.51 30.20 -11.88
N ARG A 44 24.80 31.33 -12.56
CA ARG A 44 24.51 32.69 -12.06
C ARG A 44 23.03 33.06 -12.19
N ALA A 45 22.33 32.60 -13.22
CA ALA A 45 20.88 32.82 -13.38
C ALA A 45 20.04 32.06 -12.34
N MET A 46 20.47 30.85 -11.94
CA MET A 46 19.80 30.05 -10.90
C MET A 46 20.07 30.52 -9.47
N ALA A 47 21.19 31.22 -9.22
CA ALA A 47 21.49 31.85 -7.93
C ALA A 47 20.68 33.13 -7.69
N ALA A 48 20.38 33.90 -8.75
CA ALA A 48 19.54 35.11 -8.66
C ALA A 48 18.05 34.80 -8.40
N LEU A 49 17.58 33.61 -8.76
CA LEU A 49 16.20 33.15 -8.49
C LEU A 49 16.00 32.60 -7.07
N ARG A 50 17.07 32.50 -6.27
CA ARG A 50 17.06 31.97 -4.89
C ARG A 50 17.13 33.06 -3.82
N THR A 51 17.22 34.34 -4.20
CA THR A 51 17.21 35.48 -3.29
C THR A 51 16.14 36.49 -3.70
N ALA A 52 15.00 36.37 -3.03
CA ALA A 52 13.96 37.37 -2.77
C ALA A 52 12.81 37.57 -3.81
N PRO A 53 11.56 37.84 -3.33
CA PRO A 53 11.24 38.17 -1.94
C PRO A 53 10.35 37.13 -1.22
N LEU A 54 10.96 36.53 -0.20
CA LEU A 54 10.31 36.07 1.04
C LEU A 54 10.16 37.25 2.03
N GLN A 55 10.15 38.48 1.53
CA GLN A 55 10.14 39.73 2.31
C GLN A 55 8.83 40.52 2.19
N ALA A 56 7.82 39.96 1.50
CA ALA A 56 6.48 40.56 1.36
C ALA A 56 5.38 39.83 2.14
N ALA A 57 5.71 38.72 2.82
CA ALA A 57 4.75 37.92 3.60
C ALA A 57 5.00 37.96 5.12
N GLN A 58 6.08 38.61 5.57
CA GLN A 58 6.41 38.74 7.00
C GLN A 58 6.06 40.12 7.61
N ASP A 59 5.50 41.04 6.82
CA ASP A 59 5.12 42.41 7.28
C ASP A 59 3.60 42.68 7.35
N ARG A 60 2.76 41.65 7.46
CA ARG A 60 1.29 41.82 7.60
C ARG A 60 0.61 41.06 8.74
N VAL A 61 1.34 40.69 9.80
CA VAL A 61 0.75 40.16 11.06
C VAL A 61 1.32 40.84 12.32
N ALA A 62 2.02 41.97 12.20
CA ALA A 62 2.55 42.70 13.36
C ALA A 62 2.09 44.17 13.40
N THR A 63 0.77 44.41 13.44
CA THR A 63 0.22 45.67 13.95
C THR A 63 -1.20 45.49 14.48
N ALA A 64 -1.35 44.88 15.66
CA ALA A 64 -2.40 45.26 16.61
C ALA A 64 -2.15 44.54 17.95
N GLN A 65 -2.14 45.31 19.03
CA GLN A 65 -2.24 44.89 20.43
C GLN A 65 -0.95 44.57 21.20
N ILE A 66 -0.06 45.57 21.37
CA ILE A 66 0.48 45.89 22.70
C ILE A 66 0.63 47.40 22.83
N ARG A 67 -0.38 48.08 23.41
CA ARG A 67 -0.24 49.29 24.24
C ARG A 67 -1.61 49.79 24.68
N ALA A 68 -2.08 49.31 25.84
CA ALA A 68 -2.91 50.07 26.77
C ALA A 68 -3.14 49.24 28.03
N ALA A 69 -2.25 49.36 29.02
CA ALA A 69 -2.60 49.20 30.44
C ALA A 69 -1.38 49.44 31.34
N SER A 70 -0.96 50.69 31.48
CA SER A 70 -0.23 51.15 32.68
C SER A 70 -0.38 52.66 32.79
N GLY A 71 -1.33 53.11 33.62
CA GLY A 71 -1.63 54.54 33.78
C GLY A 71 -2.79 54.80 34.74
N ARG A 72 -2.50 54.63 36.04
CA ARG A 72 -3.26 55.05 37.25
C ARG A 72 -4.15 56.31 37.10
N ALA A 73 -5.36 56.26 37.67
CA ALA A 73 -5.96 57.29 38.55
C ALA A 73 -7.28 56.75 39.16
N ARG A 74 -7.32 56.46 40.47
CA ARG A 74 -8.02 57.22 41.54
C ARG A 74 -9.56 57.29 41.41
N SER A 75 -10.22 56.58 42.33
CA SER A 75 -11.57 56.83 42.90
C SER A 75 -11.61 58.21 43.62
N PRO A 76 -12.75 58.77 44.09
CA PRO A 76 -13.98 58.15 44.66
C PRO A 76 -15.27 58.74 44.01
N SER A 77 -16.54 58.49 44.36
CA SER A 77 -17.27 58.19 45.61
C SER A 77 -18.74 57.85 45.26
N SER A 78 -19.42 57.09 46.13
CA SER A 78 -20.85 57.20 46.56
C SER A 78 -21.97 57.36 45.49
N SER A 79 -23.15 56.75 45.52
CA SER A 79 -24.02 56.27 46.61
C SER A 79 -25.26 55.59 46.00
N THR A 80 -25.89 54.72 46.79
CA THR A 80 -27.34 54.44 46.91
C THR A 80 -28.28 54.30 45.69
N ALA A 81 -28.82 53.08 45.61
CA ALA A 81 -30.24 52.75 45.76
C ALA A 81 -31.28 53.09 44.67
N SER A 82 -32.02 52.02 44.34
CA SER A 82 -33.48 51.93 44.27
C SER A 82 -34.15 51.83 42.90
N HIS A 83 -34.98 50.78 42.84
CA HIS A 83 -36.32 50.71 42.25
C HIS A 83 -36.57 50.84 40.74
N ARG A 84 -37.00 49.68 40.22
CA ARG A 84 -38.38 49.40 39.74
C ARG A 84 -38.80 49.99 38.39
N ARG A 85 -39.14 49.06 37.48
CA ARG A 85 -40.12 49.12 36.37
C ARG A 85 -40.21 50.41 35.56
N ALA A 86 -40.03 50.29 34.23
CA ALA A 86 -41.15 50.23 33.27
C ALA A 86 -40.61 50.26 31.82
N ARG A 87 -41.21 49.44 30.95
CA ARG A 87 -41.26 49.69 29.51
C ARG A 87 -42.22 50.86 29.25
N PRO A 88 -41.97 51.68 28.22
CA PRO A 88 -42.77 51.52 27.00
C PRO A 88 -41.96 51.71 25.70
N ALA A 89 -42.44 51.08 24.63
CA ALA A 89 -42.14 51.44 23.23
C ALA A 89 -43.23 52.42 22.73
N PRO A 90 -43.31 52.83 21.45
CA PRO A 90 -42.34 52.89 20.34
C PRO A 90 -42.34 54.30 19.65
N SER A 91 -41.37 54.60 18.77
CA SER A 91 -41.65 55.55 17.67
C SER A 91 -40.74 55.32 16.46
N ARG A 92 -41.39 55.11 15.31
CA ARG A 92 -40.81 54.99 13.97
C ARG A 92 -40.21 56.32 13.51
N SER A 93 -39.09 56.27 12.79
CA SER A 93 -38.91 57.10 11.60
C SER A 93 -37.96 56.43 10.60
N HIS A 94 -38.46 56.29 9.38
CA HIS A 94 -37.81 55.74 8.20
C HIS A 94 -36.54 56.50 7.79
N ARG A 95 -35.57 55.78 7.23
CA ARG A 95 -34.86 56.20 6.00
C ARG A 95 -34.09 55.03 5.36
N THR A 96 -34.56 54.64 4.18
CA THR A 96 -33.85 54.26 2.93
C THR A 96 -32.31 54.22 3.02
N THR A 97 -31.54 53.25 2.49
CA THR A 97 -31.53 52.69 1.12
C THR A 97 -30.50 51.54 1.03
N LEU A 98 -30.61 50.72 -0.02
CA LEU A 98 -29.57 49.92 -0.72
C LEU A 98 -29.13 48.55 -0.14
N MET A 99 -29.74 47.51 -0.71
CA MET A 99 -29.10 46.21 -0.98
C MET A 99 -27.82 46.42 -1.79
N GLN A 100 -26.72 45.82 -1.35
CA GLN A 100 -25.72 45.14 -2.20
C GLN A 100 -24.63 44.52 -1.30
N GLY A 101 -24.40 43.20 -1.41
CA GLY A 101 -23.18 42.59 -0.87
C GLY A 101 -23.31 41.27 -0.09
N THR A 102 -24.23 40.36 -0.42
CA THR A 102 -24.23 38.99 0.15
C THR A 102 -24.35 37.91 -0.92
N TRP A 103 -23.41 37.88 -1.88
CA TRP A 103 -23.25 36.73 -2.80
C TRP A 103 -21.82 36.18 -2.87
N ALA A 104 -20.87 36.70 -2.09
CA ALA A 104 -19.49 36.21 -2.08
C ALA A 104 -19.18 35.22 -0.94
N ALA A 105 -19.94 35.23 0.17
CA ALA A 105 -19.71 34.31 1.29
C ALA A 105 -20.35 32.92 1.06
N ALA A 106 -21.46 32.85 0.33
CA ALA A 106 -22.16 31.59 0.04
C ALA A 106 -21.43 30.73 -1.01
N THR A 107 -20.73 31.35 -1.97
CA THR A 107 -19.95 30.63 -2.99
C THR A 107 -18.64 30.09 -2.46
N VAL A 108 -17.94 30.80 -1.57
CA VAL A 108 -16.74 30.27 -0.90
C VAL A 108 -17.10 29.16 0.08
N ALA A 109 -18.21 29.29 0.83
CA ALA A 109 -18.70 28.20 1.68
C ALA A 109 -19.15 26.98 0.85
N ALA A 110 -19.81 27.17 -0.30
CA ALA A 110 -20.20 26.06 -1.18
C ALA A 110 -19.01 25.40 -1.86
N VAL A 111 -17.97 26.16 -2.26
CA VAL A 111 -16.74 25.59 -2.85
C VAL A 111 -15.87 24.92 -1.79
N VAL A 112 -15.83 25.40 -0.55
CA VAL A 112 -15.16 24.70 0.56
C VAL A 112 -15.95 23.47 0.99
N ILE A 113 -17.28 23.50 1.01
CA ILE A 113 -18.11 22.30 1.26
C ILE A 113 -17.94 21.30 0.11
N VAL A 114 -17.94 21.74 -1.16
CA VAL A 114 -17.71 20.85 -2.31
C VAL A 114 -16.25 20.36 -2.37
N LEU A 115 -15.23 21.11 -1.95
CA LEU A 115 -13.84 20.62 -1.88
C LEU A 115 -13.56 19.78 -0.63
N VAL A 116 -14.26 20.01 0.49
CA VAL A 116 -14.23 19.15 1.69
C VAL A 116 -15.05 17.87 1.48
N PHE A 117 -16.08 17.90 0.62
CA PHE A 117 -16.84 16.71 0.22
C PHE A 117 -16.26 16.00 -1.01
N ALA A 118 -15.60 16.70 -1.95
CA ALA A 118 -14.90 16.08 -3.09
C ALA A 118 -13.53 15.52 -2.68
N GLY A 119 -12.95 16.00 -1.58
CA GLY A 119 -11.79 15.39 -0.90
C GLY A 119 -12.16 14.31 0.14
N ARG A 120 -13.45 14.00 0.27
CA ARG A 120 -13.96 12.89 1.09
C ARG A 120 -14.94 12.04 0.30
N SER A 121 -14.46 11.43 -0.78
CA SER A 121 -14.85 10.04 -1.00
C SER A 121 -14.16 9.22 0.10
N ALA A 122 -14.69 9.32 1.32
CA ALA A 122 -14.40 8.38 2.36
C ALA A 122 -14.85 7.02 1.82
N GLY A 123 -13.92 6.28 1.20
CA GLY A 123 -14.15 4.89 0.83
C GLY A 123 -14.82 4.20 2.00
N ASP A 124 -15.84 3.39 1.71
CA ASP A 124 -16.58 2.68 2.74
C ASP A 124 -15.58 1.88 3.60
N ARG A 125 -15.94 1.53 4.85
CA ARG A 125 -15.05 0.68 5.70
C ARG A 125 -14.69 -0.65 5.00
N ASP A 126 -15.43 -1.02 3.98
CA ASP A 126 -15.33 -2.26 3.24
C ASP A 126 -14.71 -2.13 1.84
N ASP A 127 -14.19 -0.95 1.46
CA ASP A 127 -13.45 -0.80 0.22
C ASP A 127 -12.02 -1.36 0.34
N ALA A 128 -11.62 -2.16 -0.65
CA ALA A 128 -10.33 -2.82 -0.67
C ALA A 128 -9.33 -1.99 -1.47
N GLN A 129 -8.23 -1.55 -0.86
CA GLN A 129 -7.17 -0.87 -1.57
C GLN A 129 -6.20 -1.88 -2.17
N VAL A 130 -5.86 -1.70 -3.44
CA VAL A 130 -4.75 -2.39 -4.09
C VAL A 130 -3.46 -1.81 -3.53
N VAL A 131 -2.74 -2.64 -2.79
CA VAL A 131 -1.47 -2.25 -2.20
C VAL A 131 -0.29 -2.82 -2.99
N ALA A 132 -0.46 -3.97 -3.64
CA ALA A 132 0.53 -4.46 -4.59
C ALA A 132 -0.15 -5.18 -5.74
N VAL A 133 0.32 -4.91 -6.95
CA VAL A 133 -0.01 -5.69 -8.15
C VAL A 133 1.27 -6.10 -8.88
N SER A 134 1.36 -7.38 -9.23
CA SER A 134 2.43 -7.95 -10.05
C SER A 134 1.81 -8.65 -11.25
N GLY A 135 2.38 -8.44 -12.43
CA GLY A 135 1.91 -9.03 -13.68
C GLY A 135 0.58 -8.43 -14.17
N THR A 136 -0.21 -9.25 -14.84
CA THR A 136 -1.52 -8.86 -15.39
C THR A 136 -2.63 -9.15 -14.40
N VAL A 137 -3.29 -8.10 -13.93
CA VAL A 137 -4.50 -8.16 -13.13
C VAL A 137 -5.54 -7.22 -13.72
N ILE A 138 -6.76 -7.72 -13.89
CA ILE A 138 -7.88 -6.96 -14.46
C ILE A 138 -9.10 -7.03 -13.54
N THR A 139 -9.84 -5.94 -13.48
CA THR A 139 -11.20 -5.90 -12.92
C THR A 139 -12.22 -5.96 -14.03
N SER A 140 -13.32 -6.66 -13.80
CA SER A 140 -14.50 -6.65 -14.65
C SER A 140 -15.72 -6.17 -13.88
N ARG A 141 -16.43 -5.18 -14.41
CA ARG A 141 -17.74 -4.72 -13.92
C ARG A 141 -18.66 -4.44 -15.10
N ALA A 142 -19.79 -5.14 -15.17
CA ALA A 142 -20.76 -5.01 -16.25
C ALA A 142 -20.14 -5.13 -17.66
N GLY A 143 -19.18 -6.05 -17.82
CA GLY A 143 -18.49 -6.29 -19.09
C GLY A 143 -17.33 -5.34 -19.41
N ARG A 144 -17.17 -4.23 -18.68
CA ARG A 144 -15.99 -3.37 -18.81
C ARG A 144 -14.79 -4.01 -18.12
N LEU A 145 -13.67 -4.11 -18.85
CA LEU A 145 -12.40 -4.62 -18.34
C LEU A 145 -11.43 -3.46 -18.11
N ASP A 146 -10.97 -3.30 -16.87
CA ASP A 146 -10.02 -2.26 -16.49
C ASP A 146 -8.75 -2.90 -15.89
N PRO A 147 -7.53 -2.49 -16.29
CA PRO A 147 -6.31 -2.98 -15.67
C PRO A 147 -6.19 -2.44 -14.24
N VAL A 148 -5.79 -3.32 -13.32
CA VAL A 148 -5.57 -2.97 -11.92
C VAL A 148 -4.18 -2.37 -11.72
N ARG A 149 -4.08 -1.34 -10.90
CA ARG A 149 -2.84 -0.64 -10.54
C ARG A 149 -2.75 -0.43 -9.04
N ASP A 150 -1.54 -0.20 -8.54
CA ASP A 150 -1.33 0.17 -7.13
C ASP A 150 -2.15 1.42 -6.75
N ALA A 151 -2.55 1.46 -5.48
CA ALA A 151 -3.42 2.47 -4.87
C ALA A 151 -4.86 2.54 -5.44
N MET A 152 -5.22 1.74 -6.44
CA MET A 152 -6.60 1.64 -6.91
C MET A 152 -7.51 1.07 -5.82
N ILE A 153 -8.76 1.52 -5.77
CA ILE A 153 -9.79 0.93 -4.91
C ILE A 153 -10.58 -0.09 -5.73
N ILE A 154 -10.62 -1.34 -5.25
CA ILE A 154 -11.54 -2.35 -5.77
C ILE A 154 -12.84 -2.18 -4.99
N SER A 155 -13.90 -1.79 -5.70
CA SER A 155 -15.20 -1.56 -5.08
C SER A 155 -16.13 -2.75 -5.27
N ARG A 156 -17.10 -2.87 -4.36
CA ARG A 156 -18.05 -3.97 -4.35
C ARG A 156 -18.69 -4.23 -5.72
N GLY A 157 -18.87 -5.50 -6.04
CA GLY A 157 -19.38 -6.01 -7.31
C GLY A 157 -18.35 -6.20 -8.41
N GLU A 158 -17.08 -5.82 -8.20
CA GLU A 158 -16.01 -6.09 -9.17
C GLU A 158 -15.55 -7.54 -9.09
N LEU A 159 -15.41 -8.15 -10.27
CA LEU A 159 -14.69 -9.40 -10.45
C LEU A 159 -13.22 -9.08 -10.74
N VAL A 160 -12.32 -9.56 -9.90
CA VAL A 160 -10.89 -9.42 -10.10
C VAL A 160 -10.32 -10.73 -10.65
N THR A 161 -9.58 -10.63 -11.75
CA THR A 161 -8.92 -11.76 -12.41
C THR A 161 -7.42 -11.54 -12.41
N ILE A 162 -6.70 -12.48 -11.79
CA ILE A 162 -5.26 -12.50 -11.66
C ILE A 162 -4.73 -13.50 -12.68
N GLY A 163 -3.91 -13.02 -13.62
CA GLY A 163 -3.33 -13.85 -14.68
C GLY A 163 -2.27 -14.84 -14.21
N VAL A 164 -1.75 -15.62 -15.16
CA VAL A 164 -0.61 -16.50 -14.96
C VAL A 164 0.62 -15.71 -14.49
N ASN A 165 1.33 -16.21 -13.48
CA ASN A 165 2.48 -15.54 -12.85
C ASN A 165 2.19 -14.13 -12.31
N SER A 166 0.92 -13.78 -12.11
CA SER A 166 0.52 -12.52 -11.50
C SER A 166 0.21 -12.69 -10.02
N SER A 167 0.22 -11.59 -9.28
CA SER A 167 -0.30 -11.56 -7.92
C SER A 167 -0.97 -10.23 -7.63
N LEU A 168 -1.91 -10.27 -6.67
CA LEU A 168 -2.60 -9.09 -6.19
C LEU A 168 -2.65 -9.13 -4.67
N ARG A 169 -2.35 -8.00 -4.05
CA ARG A 169 -2.56 -7.77 -2.63
C ARG A 169 -3.58 -6.67 -2.41
N LEU A 170 -4.60 -7.01 -1.63
CA LEU A 170 -5.65 -6.10 -1.21
C LEU A 170 -5.55 -5.88 0.30
N LEU A 171 -5.68 -4.61 0.71
CA LEU A 171 -5.70 -4.20 2.10
C LEU A 171 -6.99 -3.42 2.38
N TRP A 172 -7.73 -3.84 3.39
CA TRP A 172 -8.84 -3.09 3.93
C TRP A 172 -8.37 -2.15 5.03
N ARG A 173 -9.16 -1.11 5.29
CA ARG A 173 -8.88 -0.12 6.35
C ARG A 173 -8.80 -0.70 7.75
N ASP A 174 -9.44 -1.83 8.00
CA ASP A 174 -9.41 -2.53 9.29
C ASP A 174 -8.15 -3.39 9.49
N GLY A 175 -7.26 -3.44 8.49
CA GLY A 175 -6.06 -4.27 8.51
C GLY A 175 -6.26 -5.68 7.95
N THR A 176 -7.48 -6.04 7.52
CA THR A 176 -7.70 -7.29 6.78
C THR A 176 -6.93 -7.25 5.47
N MET A 177 -6.12 -8.28 5.23
CA MET A 177 -5.28 -8.39 4.04
C MET A 177 -5.61 -9.67 3.28
N LEU A 178 -5.71 -9.55 1.96
CA LEU A 178 -5.83 -10.69 1.06
C LEU A 178 -4.67 -10.70 0.07
N VAL A 179 -4.14 -11.89 -0.16
CA VAL A 179 -3.17 -12.16 -1.23
C VAL A 179 -3.80 -13.16 -2.18
N CYS A 180 -4.01 -12.72 -3.41
CA CYS A 180 -4.49 -13.55 -4.52
C CYS A 180 -3.29 -13.99 -5.36
N GLY A 181 -3.10 -15.30 -5.47
CA GLY A 181 -2.05 -15.87 -6.32
C GLY A 181 -2.42 -15.89 -7.80
N ALA A 182 -1.53 -16.42 -8.62
CA ALA A 182 -1.79 -16.65 -10.03
C ALA A 182 -3.07 -17.48 -10.25
N ASP A 183 -3.71 -17.29 -11.40
CA ASP A 183 -4.92 -17.99 -11.83
C ASP A 183 -6.10 -17.87 -10.85
N THR A 184 -6.09 -16.80 -10.05
CA THR A 184 -7.14 -16.52 -9.08
C THR A 184 -8.21 -15.63 -9.67
N ARG A 185 -9.47 -16.01 -9.48
CA ARG A 185 -10.63 -15.16 -9.77
C ARG A 185 -11.42 -14.96 -8.49
N VAL A 186 -11.53 -13.71 -8.07
CA VAL A 186 -12.24 -13.36 -6.83
C VAL A 186 -13.19 -12.19 -7.11
N GLN A 187 -14.43 -12.32 -6.68
CA GLN A 187 -15.42 -11.26 -6.76
C GLN A 187 -15.64 -10.66 -5.37
N ILE A 188 -15.61 -9.34 -5.26
CA ILE A 188 -16.11 -8.65 -4.06
C ILE A 188 -17.62 -8.53 -4.24
N GLU A 189 -18.43 -9.12 -3.37
CA GLU A 189 -19.90 -9.12 -3.55
C GLU A 189 -20.51 -7.77 -3.17
N ARG A 190 -21.66 -7.42 -3.78
CA ARG A 190 -22.35 -6.14 -3.54
C ARG A 190 -23.12 -6.11 -2.23
N GLU A 191 -23.75 -7.22 -1.91
CA GLU A 191 -24.77 -7.33 -0.88
C GLU A 191 -24.26 -8.12 0.32
N GLY A 192 -24.80 -7.82 1.50
CA GLY A 192 -24.47 -8.48 2.76
C GLY A 192 -23.78 -7.57 3.78
N ALA A 193 -23.90 -7.94 5.05
CA ALA A 193 -23.26 -7.25 6.17
C ALA A 193 -21.78 -7.64 6.28
N GLY A 194 -20.88 -6.65 6.33
CA GLY A 194 -19.43 -6.88 6.37
C GLY A 194 -18.85 -7.30 5.02
N LYS A 195 -17.60 -7.78 5.03
CA LYS A 195 -16.87 -8.13 3.81
C LYS A 195 -17.39 -9.44 3.21
N ARG A 196 -17.61 -9.45 1.90
CA ARG A 196 -18.15 -10.58 1.15
C ARG A 196 -17.33 -10.84 -0.09
N LEU A 197 -16.82 -12.06 -0.21
CA LEU A 197 -15.94 -12.46 -1.30
C LEU A 197 -16.42 -13.79 -1.88
N ARG A 198 -16.43 -13.90 -3.21
CA ARG A 198 -16.63 -15.16 -3.89
C ARG A 198 -15.36 -15.57 -4.63
N LEU A 199 -14.76 -16.67 -4.23
CA LEU A 199 -13.63 -17.31 -4.90
C LEU A 199 -14.19 -18.20 -6.02
N LEU A 200 -13.80 -17.90 -7.26
CA LEU A 200 -14.28 -18.57 -8.48
C LEU A 200 -13.18 -19.41 -9.16
N ALA A 201 -11.92 -19.15 -8.85
CA ALA A 201 -10.77 -19.95 -9.26
C ALA A 201 -9.56 -19.64 -8.38
N GLY A 202 -8.60 -20.58 -8.33
CA GLY A 202 -7.28 -20.36 -7.77
C GLY A 202 -7.20 -20.41 -6.25
N ARG A 203 -6.29 -19.61 -5.68
CA ARG A 203 -5.95 -19.61 -4.27
C ARG A 203 -5.99 -18.20 -3.69
N LEU A 204 -6.60 -18.11 -2.51
CA LEU A 204 -6.69 -16.90 -1.71
C LEU A 204 -6.08 -17.16 -0.33
N ASP A 205 -5.06 -16.39 0.02
CA ASP A 205 -4.52 -16.36 1.37
C ASP A 205 -5.04 -15.10 2.09
N ALA A 206 -5.64 -15.29 3.26
CA ALA A 206 -6.33 -14.25 4.00
C ALA A 206 -5.74 -14.11 5.41
N ASP A 207 -5.43 -12.87 5.79
CA ASP A 207 -5.13 -12.47 7.16
C ASP A 207 -6.20 -11.50 7.61
N VAL A 208 -7.14 -12.00 8.40
CA VAL A 208 -8.40 -11.30 8.67
C VAL A 208 -8.31 -10.64 10.04
N ALA A 209 -8.38 -9.32 10.07
CA ALA A 209 -8.48 -8.57 11.30
C ALA A 209 -9.77 -8.98 12.05
N PRO A 210 -9.86 -8.81 13.38
CA PRO A 210 -11.08 -9.08 14.11
C PRO A 210 -12.30 -8.39 13.47
N GLN A 211 -13.33 -9.17 13.13
CA GLN A 211 -14.57 -8.69 12.51
C GLN A 211 -15.70 -8.69 13.56
N PRO A 212 -16.64 -7.74 13.47
CA PRO A 212 -17.87 -7.78 14.26
C PRO A 212 -18.64 -9.08 14.02
N VAL A 213 -19.28 -9.61 15.07
CA VAL A 213 -20.04 -10.88 14.99
C VAL A 213 -21.24 -10.77 14.04
N ASP A 214 -21.83 -9.59 13.92
CA ASP A 214 -22.94 -9.24 13.03
C ASP A 214 -22.49 -8.88 11.60
N ALA A 215 -21.20 -8.62 11.40
CA ALA A 215 -20.60 -8.28 10.12
C ALA A 215 -19.29 -9.06 9.86
N PRO A 216 -19.32 -10.41 9.91
CA PRO A 216 -18.13 -11.23 9.67
C PRO A 216 -17.65 -11.09 8.22
N LEU A 217 -16.38 -11.41 7.98
CA LEU A 217 -15.93 -11.72 6.62
C LEU A 217 -16.54 -13.07 6.23
N ARG A 218 -17.14 -13.15 5.04
CA ARG A 218 -17.60 -14.42 4.47
C ARG A 218 -16.98 -14.63 3.09
N ILE A 219 -16.35 -15.79 2.91
CA ILE A 219 -15.75 -16.22 1.65
C ILE A 219 -16.55 -17.40 1.12
N THR A 220 -17.11 -17.26 -0.07
CA THR A 220 -17.91 -18.29 -0.75
C THR A 220 -17.14 -18.88 -1.91
N SER A 221 -17.44 -20.14 -2.19
CA SER A 221 -17.05 -20.90 -3.36
C SER A 221 -18.28 -21.64 -3.87
N ASP A 222 -18.14 -22.49 -4.88
CA ASP A 222 -19.28 -23.29 -5.33
C ASP A 222 -19.66 -24.40 -4.33
N ASP A 223 -18.70 -24.94 -3.56
CA ASP A 223 -18.95 -26.02 -2.59
C ASP A 223 -19.17 -25.54 -1.14
N ALA A 224 -18.58 -24.40 -0.77
CA ALA A 224 -18.44 -24.00 0.63
C ALA A 224 -18.65 -22.50 0.85
N ALA A 225 -19.21 -22.16 2.01
CA ALA A 225 -19.19 -20.83 2.57
C ALA A 225 -18.43 -20.82 3.90
N VAL A 226 -17.39 -20.01 3.99
CA VAL A 226 -16.51 -19.88 5.15
C VAL A 226 -16.80 -18.58 5.87
N THR A 227 -17.16 -18.65 7.16
CA THR A 227 -17.39 -17.50 8.03
C THR A 227 -16.13 -17.24 8.88
N VAL A 228 -15.61 -16.02 8.82
CA VAL A 228 -14.34 -15.62 9.45
C VAL A 228 -14.51 -14.40 10.34
N LEU A 229 -14.15 -14.54 11.61
CA LEU A 229 -14.22 -13.47 12.61
C LEU A 229 -12.86 -12.85 12.96
N GLY A 230 -11.74 -13.45 12.54
CA GLY A 230 -10.41 -12.99 12.90
C GLY A 230 -9.42 -14.15 12.89
N THR A 231 -8.89 -14.45 11.70
CA THR A 231 -8.24 -15.72 11.41
C THR A 231 -7.24 -15.56 10.27
N ARG A 232 -6.14 -16.31 10.34
CA ARG A 232 -5.29 -16.54 9.18
C ARG A 232 -5.64 -17.87 8.53
N LEU A 233 -6.04 -17.82 7.27
CA LEU A 233 -6.49 -18.99 6.52
C LEU A 233 -6.06 -18.92 5.05
N SER A 234 -6.11 -20.07 4.40
CA SER A 234 -5.96 -20.22 2.97
C SER A 234 -7.16 -20.98 2.42
N LEU A 235 -7.70 -20.51 1.29
CA LEU A 235 -8.68 -21.24 0.50
C LEU A 235 -8.09 -21.52 -0.86
N SER A 236 -8.24 -22.75 -1.33
CA SER A 236 -7.88 -23.13 -2.69
C SER A 236 -8.99 -23.96 -3.31
N LEU A 237 -9.39 -23.59 -4.52
CA LEU A 237 -10.28 -24.41 -5.33
C LEU A 237 -9.45 -25.49 -6.03
N ARG A 238 -9.88 -26.74 -5.88
CA ARG A 238 -9.35 -27.91 -6.58
C ARG A 238 -10.46 -28.52 -7.41
N ASP A 239 -10.12 -29.41 -8.33
CA ASP A 239 -11.09 -30.11 -9.17
C ASP A 239 -12.15 -30.89 -8.36
N THR A 240 -11.82 -31.25 -7.12
CA THR A 240 -12.66 -32.03 -6.20
C THR A 240 -13.42 -31.18 -5.17
N GLY A 241 -13.27 -29.86 -5.22
CA GLY A 241 -14.00 -28.90 -4.38
C GLY A 241 -13.11 -27.90 -3.66
N THR A 242 -13.59 -27.35 -2.54
CA THR A 242 -12.92 -26.27 -1.80
C THR A 242 -12.07 -26.83 -0.67
N ASN A 243 -10.77 -26.55 -0.67
CA ASN A 243 -9.90 -26.85 0.46
C ASN A 243 -9.68 -25.61 1.33
N VAL A 244 -9.93 -25.73 2.63
CA VAL A 244 -9.77 -24.68 3.64
C VAL A 244 -8.68 -25.10 4.61
N THR A 245 -7.63 -24.29 4.75
CA THR A 245 -6.55 -24.51 5.72
C THR A 245 -6.50 -23.34 6.68
N VAL A 246 -6.53 -23.60 7.99
CA VAL A 246 -6.49 -22.55 9.01
C VAL A 246 -5.14 -22.58 9.71
N ALA A 247 -4.35 -21.51 9.56
CA ALA A 247 -3.06 -21.42 10.21
C ALA A 247 -3.21 -21.00 11.69
N ARG A 248 -4.10 -20.03 11.97
CA ARG A 248 -4.36 -19.52 13.32
C ARG A 248 -5.79 -19.05 13.44
N GLY A 249 -6.41 -19.30 14.60
CA GLY A 249 -7.78 -18.91 14.89
C GLY A 249 -8.74 -20.07 14.65
N ARG A 250 -9.96 -19.75 14.24
CA ARG A 250 -10.99 -20.73 13.90
C ARG A 250 -11.90 -20.16 12.83
N VAL A 251 -12.49 -21.04 12.03
CA VAL A 251 -13.52 -20.66 11.06
C VAL A 251 -14.64 -21.66 11.08
N GLU A 252 -15.82 -21.18 10.76
CA GLU A 252 -16.97 -22.01 10.47
C GLU A 252 -17.03 -22.24 8.97
N VAL A 253 -17.13 -23.49 8.54
CA VAL A 253 -17.26 -23.88 7.14
C VAL A 253 -18.60 -24.57 6.97
N ARG A 254 -19.46 -23.99 6.13
CA ARG A 254 -20.74 -24.58 5.73
C ARG A 254 -20.64 -25.11 4.32
N ARG A 255 -20.91 -26.39 4.13
CA ARG A 255 -21.09 -26.97 2.79
C ARG A 255 -22.40 -26.48 2.19
N LEU A 256 -22.37 -26.04 0.94
CA LEU A 256 -23.52 -25.42 0.29
C LEU A 256 -24.57 -26.42 -0.22
N SER A 257 -24.17 -27.66 -0.51
CA SER A 257 -25.07 -28.68 -1.05
C SER A 257 -26.08 -29.24 -0.03
N ASP A 258 -25.68 -29.36 1.24
CA ASP A 258 -26.48 -29.99 2.30
C ASP A 258 -26.63 -29.10 3.56
N GLY A 259 -25.93 -27.96 3.61
CA GLY A 259 -25.95 -27.04 4.74
C GLY A 259 -25.19 -27.52 5.97
N VAL A 260 -24.49 -28.66 5.89
CA VAL A 260 -23.71 -29.20 7.03
C VAL A 260 -22.59 -28.22 7.38
N VAL A 261 -22.46 -27.96 8.68
CA VAL A 261 -21.48 -27.05 9.25
C VAL A 261 -20.38 -27.83 9.95
N ALA A 262 -19.13 -27.45 9.69
CA ALA A 262 -17.96 -27.96 10.38
C ALA A 262 -17.07 -26.79 10.85
N GLU A 263 -16.45 -26.97 12.00
CA GLU A 263 -15.44 -26.03 12.49
C GLU A 263 -14.04 -26.49 12.06
N VAL A 264 -13.21 -25.53 11.64
CA VAL A 264 -11.79 -25.74 11.34
C VAL A 264 -10.96 -24.83 12.23
N ALA A 265 -10.20 -25.43 13.15
CA ALA A 265 -9.33 -24.72 14.08
C ALA A 265 -7.92 -24.54 13.51
N GLY A 266 -7.12 -23.67 14.13
CA GLY A 266 -5.71 -23.47 13.79
C GLY A 266 -4.92 -24.79 13.75
N GLY A 267 -4.14 -24.96 12.69
CA GLY A 267 -3.39 -26.18 12.39
C GLY A 267 -4.19 -27.26 11.66
N GLN A 268 -5.47 -27.05 11.39
CA GLN A 268 -6.32 -28.01 10.70
C GLN A 268 -6.58 -27.63 9.24
N GLN A 269 -7.01 -28.62 8.46
CA GLN A 269 -7.54 -28.44 7.13
C GLN A 269 -8.87 -29.19 6.95
N LEU A 270 -9.67 -28.71 6.01
CA LEU A 270 -10.93 -29.33 5.62
C LEU A 270 -11.10 -29.24 4.10
N ALA A 271 -11.21 -30.40 3.46
CA ALA A 271 -11.67 -30.50 2.08
C ALA A 271 -13.20 -30.57 2.06
N VAL A 272 -13.83 -29.67 1.31
CA VAL A 272 -15.27 -29.60 1.12
C VAL A 272 -15.58 -29.98 -0.31
N ALA A 273 -16.02 -31.21 -0.52
CA ALA A 273 -16.63 -31.66 -1.77
C ALA A 273 -18.16 -31.52 -1.69
N ALA A 274 -18.82 -31.59 -2.84
CA ALA A 274 -20.28 -31.55 -2.95
C ALA A 274 -21.00 -32.63 -2.12
N THR A 275 -20.37 -33.78 -1.87
CA THR A 275 -20.92 -34.89 -1.06
C THR A 275 -19.83 -35.58 -0.24
N GLY A 276 -20.22 -36.43 0.71
CA GLY A 276 -19.30 -37.21 1.55
C GLY A 276 -19.12 -36.67 2.98
N PRO A 277 -18.35 -37.36 3.83
CA PRO A 277 -18.16 -36.93 5.22
C PRO A 277 -17.31 -35.66 5.29
N LEU A 278 -17.75 -34.72 6.12
CA LEU A 278 -17.10 -33.43 6.34
C LEU A 278 -16.27 -33.54 7.63
N ARG A 279 -15.00 -33.94 7.50
CA ARG A 279 -14.09 -34.18 8.63
C ARG A 279 -12.90 -33.25 8.53
N SER A 280 -12.74 -32.37 9.52
CA SER A 280 -11.51 -31.61 9.65
C SER A 280 -10.42 -32.57 10.11
N GLU A 281 -9.36 -32.63 9.31
CA GLU A 281 -8.20 -33.43 9.67
C GLU A 281 -7.22 -32.52 10.41
N THR A 282 -6.74 -33.01 11.54
CA THR A 282 -5.58 -32.39 12.17
C THR A 282 -4.45 -32.62 11.20
N THR A 283 -3.94 -31.57 10.58
CA THR A 283 -2.68 -31.68 9.86
C THR A 283 -1.65 -31.97 10.93
N PRO A 284 -1.01 -33.15 11.00
CA PRO A 284 0.29 -33.18 11.64
C PRO A 284 1.10 -32.13 10.89
N VAL A 285 1.70 -31.19 11.61
CA VAL A 285 2.79 -30.38 11.06
C VAL A 285 3.96 -31.35 10.85
N VAL A 286 3.80 -32.30 9.93
CA VAL A 286 4.93 -33.01 9.36
C VAL A 286 5.59 -31.91 8.55
N ALA A 287 6.66 -31.35 9.10
CA ALA A 287 7.66 -30.69 8.30
C ALA A 287 8.10 -31.72 7.25
N SER A 288 7.39 -31.78 6.13
CA SER A 288 7.78 -32.57 4.98
C SER A 288 9.13 -31.99 4.56
N ALA A 289 10.18 -32.74 4.84
CA ALA A 289 11.56 -32.38 4.52
C ALA A 289 11.84 -32.28 3.00
N ASN A 290 10.81 -32.37 2.15
CA ASN A 290 10.85 -32.07 0.72
C ASN A 290 9.59 -31.35 0.19
N ALA A 291 8.74 -30.80 1.06
CA ALA A 291 7.94 -29.65 0.68
C ALA A 291 8.86 -28.45 0.89
N ALA A 292 9.27 -27.75 -0.17
CA ALA A 292 9.97 -26.47 -0.01
C ALA A 292 9.16 -25.67 1.01
N ALA A 293 9.72 -25.43 2.22
CA ALA A 293 8.94 -24.81 3.27
C ALA A 293 8.34 -23.54 2.66
N VAL A 294 7.05 -23.31 2.85
CA VAL A 294 6.45 -22.09 2.31
C VAL A 294 6.99 -20.98 3.20
N GLY A 295 7.74 -20.05 2.61
CA GLY A 295 8.24 -18.90 3.35
C GLY A 295 7.10 -18.23 4.12
N THR A 296 7.39 -17.78 5.35
CA THR A 296 6.42 -17.15 6.25
C THR A 296 6.75 -15.70 6.56
N GLY A 297 7.89 -15.18 6.05
CA GLY A 297 8.34 -13.81 6.26
C GLY A 297 9.78 -13.70 6.74
N LEU A 298 10.10 -12.57 7.37
CA LEU A 298 11.38 -12.30 8.03
C LEU A 298 11.14 -12.00 9.51
N PHE A 299 12.13 -12.30 10.35
CA PHE A 299 12.08 -11.99 11.77
C PHE A 299 12.47 -10.53 11.98
N GLY A 300 11.50 -9.67 12.29
CA GLY A 300 11.66 -8.25 12.53
C GLY A 300 11.86 -7.92 14.01
N GLN A 301 12.95 -7.25 14.34
CA GLN A 301 13.23 -6.65 15.64
C GLN A 301 12.98 -5.15 15.55
N TYR A 302 12.24 -4.59 16.50
CA TYR A 302 11.77 -3.20 16.47
C TYR A 302 12.41 -2.38 17.57
N PHE A 303 12.91 -1.19 17.25
CA PHE A 303 13.75 -0.36 18.13
C PHE A 303 13.17 1.06 18.25
N ASN A 304 13.38 1.71 19.39
CA ASN A 304 12.96 3.11 19.65
C ASN A 304 14.07 4.14 19.29
N ASP A 305 15.17 3.67 18.70
CA ASP A 305 16.36 4.44 18.35
C ASP A 305 16.92 3.96 17.00
N ILE A 306 17.55 4.87 16.26
CA ILE A 306 18.07 4.59 14.91
C ILE A 306 19.34 3.73 14.95
N GLU A 307 20.03 3.71 16.09
CA GLU A 307 21.23 2.92 16.35
C GLU A 307 20.93 1.45 16.64
N MET A 308 19.65 1.09 16.81
CA MET A 308 19.18 -0.27 17.11
C MET A 308 19.82 -0.87 18.37
N THR A 309 19.96 -0.07 19.42
CA THR A 309 20.66 -0.44 20.66
C THR A 309 19.93 -1.53 21.45
N GLN A 310 18.61 -1.40 21.65
CA GLN A 310 17.81 -2.40 22.36
C GLN A 310 16.46 -2.64 21.67
N PRO A 311 16.14 -3.90 21.29
CA PRO A 311 14.84 -4.20 20.71
C PRO A 311 13.75 -4.05 21.78
N VAL A 312 12.63 -3.45 21.39
CA VAL A 312 11.44 -3.25 22.23
C VAL A 312 10.52 -4.46 22.15
N PHE A 313 10.33 -4.99 20.95
CA PHE A 313 9.65 -6.26 20.70
C PHE A 313 10.15 -6.87 19.38
N SER A 314 9.76 -8.11 19.10
CA SER A 314 10.01 -8.75 17.80
C SER A 314 8.76 -9.41 17.26
N ARG A 315 8.63 -9.52 15.93
CA ARG A 315 7.58 -10.30 15.26
C ARG A 315 8.05 -10.85 13.92
N ILE A 316 7.28 -11.79 13.35
CA ILE A 316 7.50 -12.22 11.98
C ILE A 316 6.68 -11.32 11.05
N ASP A 317 7.37 -10.60 10.17
CA ASP A 317 6.77 -9.79 9.13
C ASP A 317 6.77 -10.58 7.82
N ARG A 318 5.58 -10.80 7.27
CA ARG A 318 5.36 -11.69 6.11
C ARG A 318 6.11 -11.26 4.86
N ASP A 319 6.32 -9.98 4.71
CA ASP A 319 7.06 -9.35 3.64
C ASP A 319 7.44 -7.93 4.10
N LEU A 320 8.23 -7.26 3.28
CA LEU A 320 8.59 -5.86 3.50
C LEU A 320 7.76 -5.04 2.52
N TYR A 321 6.53 -4.74 2.92
CA TYR A 321 5.64 -3.79 2.27
C TYR A 321 4.98 -2.95 3.36
N PHE A 322 5.68 -1.93 3.86
CA PHE A 322 5.20 -1.09 4.94
C PHE A 322 5.07 0.37 4.51
N ASN A 323 3.93 0.94 4.87
CA ASN A 323 3.70 2.37 4.94
C ASN A 323 2.83 2.61 6.18
N PHE A 324 3.44 3.04 7.28
CA PHE A 324 2.72 3.23 8.55
C PHE A 324 1.94 4.54 8.57
N GLY A 325 2.13 5.40 7.57
CA GLY A 325 1.53 6.72 7.50
C GLY A 325 2.38 7.80 8.14
N ARG A 326 1.87 9.04 8.08
CA ARG A 326 2.51 10.23 8.62
C ARG A 326 2.44 10.23 10.15
N ASP A 327 3.56 10.50 10.82
CA ASP A 327 3.68 10.61 12.29
C ASP A 327 3.14 9.38 13.03
N SER A 328 3.36 8.21 12.43
CA SER A 328 2.84 6.93 12.89
C SER A 328 3.95 6.04 13.45
N SER A 329 3.54 4.89 14.01
CA SER A 329 4.42 3.87 14.56
C SER A 329 3.98 2.47 14.08
N PRO A 330 4.92 1.51 13.95
CA PRO A 330 4.59 0.14 13.54
C PRO A 330 3.83 -0.68 14.60
N ASP A 331 3.80 -0.19 15.84
CA ASP A 331 3.17 -0.80 17.01
C ASP A 331 3.07 0.26 18.14
N PRO A 332 2.04 0.26 19.01
CA PRO A 332 1.91 1.22 20.12
C PRO A 332 3.08 1.24 21.11
N ARG A 333 3.90 0.18 21.17
CA ARG A 333 5.12 0.12 21.99
C ARG A 333 6.28 0.93 21.39
N ILE A 334 6.18 1.30 20.12
CA ILE A 334 7.20 2.07 19.39
C ILE A 334 6.78 3.54 19.37
N LYS A 335 7.75 4.40 19.68
CA LYS A 335 7.55 5.85 19.61
C LYS A 335 7.30 6.25 18.15
N PRO A 336 6.30 7.11 17.87
CA PRO A 336 6.14 7.67 16.55
C PRO A 336 7.37 8.44 16.08
N SER A 337 7.50 8.61 14.77
CA SER A 337 8.46 9.49 14.10
C SER A 337 9.93 9.06 14.13
N THR A 338 10.47 8.44 15.20
CA THR A 338 11.87 7.99 15.20
C THR A 338 11.97 6.56 15.74
N PHE A 339 12.26 5.62 14.85
CA PHE A 339 12.38 4.20 15.17
C PHE A 339 13.23 3.48 14.12
N ALA A 340 13.62 2.25 14.43
CA ALA A 340 14.30 1.38 13.47
C ALA A 340 13.76 -0.05 13.51
N ILE A 341 13.99 -0.78 12.42
CA ILE A 341 13.61 -2.19 12.31
C ILE A 341 14.76 -2.96 11.65
N ARG A 342 15.10 -4.11 12.22
CA ARG A 342 16.03 -5.08 11.62
C ARG A 342 15.29 -6.37 11.31
N TRP A 343 15.23 -6.72 10.04
CA TRP A 343 14.71 -8.01 9.56
C TRP A 343 15.83 -8.98 9.28
N THR A 344 15.69 -10.21 9.77
CA THR A 344 16.63 -11.31 9.55
C THR A 344 15.92 -12.57 9.06
N GLY A 345 16.54 -13.26 8.11
CA GLY A 345 15.98 -14.47 7.53
C GLY A 345 16.73 -14.96 6.31
N GLN A 346 16.00 -15.60 5.40
CA GLN A 346 16.54 -16.07 4.12
C GLN A 346 15.58 -15.77 2.97
N LEU A 347 16.16 -15.53 1.81
CA LEU A 347 15.50 -15.35 0.52
C LEU A 347 15.72 -16.61 -0.35
N GLN A 348 14.66 -17.18 -0.92
CA GLN A 348 14.75 -18.32 -1.84
C GLN A 348 14.18 -17.96 -3.23
N PRO A 349 15.03 -17.65 -4.23
CA PRO A 349 14.57 -17.35 -5.58
C PRO A 349 14.01 -18.58 -6.30
N LYS A 350 13.08 -18.34 -7.23
CA LYS A 350 12.50 -19.41 -8.08
C LYS A 350 13.31 -19.66 -9.35
N VAL A 351 14.13 -18.69 -9.76
CA VAL A 351 14.98 -18.77 -10.96
C VAL A 351 16.42 -18.48 -10.57
N SER A 352 17.38 -19.01 -11.33
CA SER A 352 18.80 -18.71 -11.14
C SER A 352 19.23 -17.53 -11.99
N GLY A 353 20.28 -16.84 -11.54
CA GLY A 353 20.95 -15.78 -12.29
C GLY A 353 20.73 -14.40 -11.67
N ARG A 354 20.95 -13.37 -12.49
CA ARG A 354 20.91 -11.97 -12.07
C ARG A 354 19.51 -11.55 -11.64
N HIS A 355 19.40 -11.16 -10.38
CA HIS A 355 18.24 -10.48 -9.80
C HIS A 355 18.57 -9.01 -9.57
N VAL A 356 17.60 -8.14 -9.83
CA VAL A 356 17.61 -6.76 -9.38
C VAL A 356 16.81 -6.70 -8.09
N ILE A 357 17.44 -6.33 -6.99
CA ILE A 357 16.77 -6.01 -5.73
C ILE A 357 16.46 -4.51 -5.76
N LEU A 358 15.20 -4.13 -5.56
CA LEU A 358 14.77 -2.74 -5.49
C LEU A 358 14.16 -2.46 -4.12
N CYS A 359 14.45 -1.29 -3.57
CA CYS A 359 13.89 -0.84 -2.31
C CYS A 359 13.28 0.54 -2.49
N GLN A 360 12.01 0.70 -2.14
CA GLN A 360 11.43 2.00 -1.89
C GLN A 360 11.58 2.30 -0.40
N VAL A 361 12.22 3.40 -0.05
CA VAL A 361 12.55 3.71 1.34
C VAL A 361 12.37 5.20 1.66
N ASP A 362 11.88 5.46 2.87
CA ASP A 362 11.88 6.71 3.63
C ASP A 362 12.02 6.28 5.10
N ASP A 363 13.15 6.45 5.80
CA ASP A 363 14.36 7.19 5.41
C ASP A 363 15.50 6.28 4.90
N GLY A 364 16.19 5.59 5.81
CA GLY A 364 17.45 4.91 5.50
C GLY A 364 17.35 3.40 5.53
N VAL A 365 18.20 2.72 4.74
CA VAL A 365 18.22 1.26 4.63
C VAL A 365 19.63 0.70 4.40
N ARG A 366 19.88 -0.49 4.94
CA ARG A 366 21.00 -1.38 4.53
C ARG A 366 20.45 -2.76 4.21
N ILE A 367 20.95 -3.37 3.14
CA ILE A 367 20.56 -4.72 2.74
C ILE A 367 21.81 -5.58 2.54
N ARG A 368 21.85 -6.72 3.23
CA ARG A 368 22.88 -7.75 3.07
C ARG A 368 22.27 -9.04 2.54
N ILE A 369 22.91 -9.63 1.54
CA ILE A 369 22.59 -10.97 1.03
C ILE A 369 23.84 -11.84 1.14
N ASP A 370 23.71 -13.01 1.77
CA ASP A 370 24.83 -13.92 2.07
C ASP A 370 25.99 -13.19 2.78
N GLY A 371 25.65 -12.27 3.68
CA GLY A 371 26.62 -11.45 4.43
C GLY A 371 27.23 -10.30 3.63
N ARG A 372 27.03 -10.23 2.30
CA ARG A 372 27.53 -9.13 1.46
C ARG A 372 26.57 -7.96 1.47
N LEU A 373 27.07 -6.77 1.82
CA LEU A 373 26.33 -5.52 1.69
C LEU A 373 26.09 -5.20 0.21
N ILE A 374 24.84 -5.28 -0.24
CA ILE A 374 24.46 -4.99 -1.63
C ILE A 374 23.87 -3.59 -1.79
N MET A 375 23.39 -2.99 -0.69
CA MET A 375 22.74 -1.68 -0.71
C MET A 375 22.96 -1.00 0.63
N GLU A 376 23.38 0.27 0.60
CA GLU A 376 23.55 1.11 1.78
C GLU A 376 23.19 2.55 1.44
N ASP A 377 22.15 3.06 2.07
CA ASP A 377 21.85 4.49 2.11
C ASP A 377 21.31 4.82 3.51
N TRP A 378 22.21 5.16 4.44
CA TRP A 378 21.88 5.40 5.85
C TRP A 378 21.76 6.91 6.14
N ARG A 379 20.87 7.60 5.42
CA ARG A 379 20.68 9.05 5.47
C ARG A 379 19.19 9.41 5.37
N VAL A 380 18.84 10.59 5.88
CA VAL A 380 17.47 11.13 5.89
C VAL A 380 17.11 11.64 4.49
N TYR A 381 16.00 11.17 3.94
CA TYR A 381 15.51 11.49 2.60
C TYR A 381 14.00 11.34 2.49
N GLU A 382 13.38 12.14 1.62
CA GLU A 382 12.03 11.82 1.14
C GLU A 382 11.98 10.46 0.40
N PRO A 383 10.77 9.86 0.22
CA PRO A 383 10.65 8.52 -0.34
C PRO A 383 11.33 8.38 -1.69
N ARG A 384 12.22 7.39 -1.79
CA ARG A 384 13.01 7.17 -3.00
C ARG A 384 13.18 5.70 -3.33
N TRP A 385 13.50 5.45 -4.60
CA TRP A 385 13.89 4.13 -5.08
C TRP A 385 15.40 3.99 -5.13
N ILE A 386 15.90 2.87 -4.63
CA ILE A 386 17.29 2.44 -4.77
C ILE A 386 17.31 0.97 -5.23
N ARG A 387 18.37 0.55 -5.90
CA ARG A 387 18.47 -0.79 -6.49
C ARG A 387 19.90 -1.32 -6.52
N ALA A 388 20.03 -2.64 -6.47
CA ALA A 388 21.30 -3.35 -6.59
C ALA A 388 21.11 -4.65 -7.38
N GLU A 389 22.16 -5.10 -8.06
CA GLU A 389 22.17 -6.38 -8.77
C GLU A 389 22.89 -7.45 -7.93
N VAL A 390 22.34 -8.65 -7.93
CA VAL A 390 22.89 -9.81 -7.21
C VAL A 390 22.59 -11.09 -7.99
N ASP A 391 23.56 -11.99 -8.06
CA ASP A 391 23.35 -13.33 -8.62
C ASP A 391 22.84 -14.25 -7.52
N LEU A 392 21.71 -14.92 -7.77
CA LEU A 392 21.09 -15.86 -6.84
C LEU A 392 20.84 -17.20 -7.52
N ASP A 393 20.82 -18.28 -6.74
CA ASP A 393 20.63 -19.64 -7.22
C ASP A 393 19.22 -20.12 -6.91
N ALA A 394 18.47 -20.56 -7.93
CA ALA A 394 17.12 -21.09 -7.79
C ALA A 394 17.06 -22.17 -6.71
N GLY A 395 16.08 -22.07 -5.81
CA GLY A 395 15.86 -23.06 -4.76
C GLY A 395 16.88 -23.04 -3.62
N ARG A 396 18.02 -22.33 -3.75
CA ARG A 396 18.94 -22.10 -2.63
C ARG A 396 18.39 -20.99 -1.73
N ARG A 397 18.52 -21.16 -0.42
CA ARG A 397 18.21 -20.10 0.54
C ARG A 397 19.45 -19.25 0.77
N HIS A 398 19.35 -17.97 0.42
CA HIS A 398 20.36 -16.96 0.65
C HIS A 398 20.06 -16.23 1.95
N ALA A 399 21.04 -16.03 2.82
CA ALA A 399 20.82 -15.24 4.04
C ALA A 399 20.43 -13.81 3.66
N LEU A 400 19.40 -13.25 4.29
CA LEU A 400 18.90 -11.90 4.04
C LEU A 400 18.83 -11.14 5.36
N GLU A 401 19.46 -9.97 5.39
CA GLU A 401 19.33 -8.99 6.45
C GLU A 401 18.94 -7.63 5.85
N VAL A 402 17.92 -7.01 6.44
CA VAL A 402 17.47 -5.67 6.06
C VAL A 402 17.40 -4.82 7.32
N GLU A 403 18.15 -3.73 7.34
CA GLU A 403 18.10 -2.71 8.38
C GLU A 403 17.39 -1.48 7.82
N TYR A 404 16.47 -0.90 8.57
CA TYR A 404 15.69 0.27 8.20
C TYR A 404 15.59 1.23 9.38
N TYR A 405 15.57 2.54 9.11
CA TYR A 405 15.17 3.52 10.12
C TYR A 405 14.27 4.60 9.54
N GLN A 406 13.49 5.20 10.43
CA GLN A 406 12.66 6.38 10.21
C GLN A 406 13.16 7.56 11.06
N ASP A 407 13.20 8.76 10.47
CA ASP A 407 13.31 10.06 11.13
C ASP A 407 12.29 11.09 10.57
N LYS A 408 11.11 11.10 11.18
CA LYS A 408 9.97 12.04 11.06
C LYS A 408 9.05 11.84 9.86
N GLU A 409 7.82 12.31 10.02
CA GLU A 409 6.82 12.34 8.96
C GLU A 409 6.48 10.96 8.35
N ARG A 410 6.95 10.67 7.13
CA ARG A 410 6.41 9.61 6.28
C ARG A 410 7.25 8.35 6.42
N THR A 411 6.58 7.21 6.52
CA THR A 411 7.26 5.91 6.63
C THR A 411 7.03 5.10 5.37
N VAL A 412 8.12 4.69 4.72
CA VAL A 412 8.05 3.75 3.59
C VAL A 412 9.21 2.77 3.68
N ILE A 413 8.91 1.48 3.64
CA ILE A 413 9.91 0.46 3.37
C ILE A 413 9.26 -0.68 2.59
N GLN A 414 9.68 -0.82 1.33
CA GLN A 414 9.17 -1.85 0.43
C GLN A 414 10.32 -2.54 -0.28
N LEU A 415 10.40 -3.87 -0.17
CA LEU A 415 11.45 -4.67 -0.79
C LEU A 415 10.89 -5.48 -1.97
N TRP A 416 11.45 -5.20 -3.14
CA TRP A 416 11.06 -5.77 -4.42
C TRP A 416 12.22 -6.53 -5.04
N TRP A 417 11.89 -7.45 -5.95
CA TRP A 417 12.86 -8.08 -6.84
C TRP A 417 12.39 -8.06 -8.29
N GLN A 418 13.30 -8.32 -9.22
CA GLN A 418 13.02 -8.58 -10.63
C GLN A 418 14.10 -9.52 -11.17
N ALA A 419 13.74 -10.44 -12.07
CA ALA A 419 14.71 -11.29 -12.78
C ALA A 419 14.18 -11.70 -14.16
N LYS A 420 14.97 -12.41 -14.95
CA LYS A 420 14.50 -12.96 -16.22
C LYS A 420 13.36 -13.97 -15.97
N GLY A 421 12.17 -13.68 -16.50
CA GLY A 421 10.97 -14.50 -16.27
C GLY A 421 10.30 -14.29 -14.91
N VAL A 422 10.82 -13.36 -14.09
CA VAL A 422 10.19 -12.92 -12.83
C VAL A 422 9.86 -11.43 -12.97
N PRO A 423 8.58 -11.03 -12.97
CA PRO A 423 8.21 -9.62 -13.05
C PRO A 423 8.77 -8.84 -11.86
N GLN A 424 8.81 -7.50 -11.98
CA GLN A 424 9.11 -6.67 -10.83
C GLN A 424 7.95 -6.82 -9.81
N GLU A 425 8.24 -7.34 -8.63
CA GLU A 425 7.24 -7.59 -7.60
C GLU A 425 7.82 -7.47 -6.19
N ILE A 426 6.97 -7.23 -5.19
CA ILE A 426 7.36 -7.40 -3.78
C ILE A 426 7.85 -8.81 -3.60
N ILE A 427 8.97 -8.98 -2.90
CA ILE A 427 9.49 -10.32 -2.63
C ILE A 427 8.40 -11.11 -1.89
N PRO A 428 7.84 -12.17 -2.50
CA PRO A 428 6.68 -12.85 -1.94
C PRO A 428 7.01 -13.48 -0.58
N THR A 429 6.04 -13.50 0.34
CA THR A 429 6.18 -14.17 1.63
C THR A 429 6.68 -15.60 1.50
N SER A 430 6.19 -16.33 0.48
CA SER A 430 6.59 -17.71 0.19
C SER A 430 8.08 -17.88 -0.15
N GLN A 431 8.79 -16.79 -0.42
CA GLN A 431 10.23 -16.74 -0.72
C GLN A 431 11.05 -16.24 0.47
N LEU A 432 10.41 -15.89 1.60
CA LEU A 432 11.04 -15.32 2.79
C LEU A 432 10.92 -16.26 3.98
N PHE A 433 12.06 -16.59 4.60
CA PHE A 433 12.16 -17.55 5.70
C PHE A 433 12.71 -16.87 6.94
N PRO A 434 11.95 -16.76 8.04
CA PRO A 434 12.43 -16.02 9.20
C PRO A 434 13.54 -16.81 9.90
N ILE A 435 14.60 -16.13 10.29
CA ILE A 435 15.63 -16.66 11.18
C ILE A 435 15.57 -15.84 12.46
N ARG A 436 15.27 -16.49 13.58
CA ARG A 436 15.36 -15.85 14.90
C ARG A 436 16.83 -15.76 15.30
N PRO A 437 17.39 -14.55 15.52
CA PRO A 437 18.75 -14.43 16.03
C PRO A 437 18.82 -14.91 17.49
N PRO A 438 19.97 -15.45 17.93
CA PRO A 438 20.16 -15.86 19.32
C PRO A 438 19.88 -14.70 20.29
N GLY A 439 19.14 -14.97 21.38
CA GLY A 439 18.81 -13.96 22.39
C GLY A 439 17.74 -12.95 21.97
N ALA A 440 17.05 -13.16 20.84
CA ALA A 440 15.91 -12.32 20.48
C ALA A 440 14.79 -12.40 21.52
N ILE A 441 14.23 -11.24 21.86
CA ILE A 441 13.07 -11.14 22.74
C ILE A 441 11.82 -11.68 22.03
N ASP A 442 10.97 -12.40 22.77
CA ASP A 442 9.66 -12.80 22.28
C ASP A 442 8.68 -11.62 22.37
N GLY A 443 7.82 -11.51 21.35
CA GLY A 443 6.94 -10.35 21.12
C GLY A 443 5.61 -10.37 21.83
#